data_AF-A0A2D9G7P6-F1
#
_entry.id   AF-A0A2D9G7P6-F1
#
_cell.length_a   1.000
_cell.length_b   1.000
_cell.length_c   1.000
_cell.angle_alpha   90.00
_cell.angle_beta   90.00
_cell.angle_gamma   90.00
#
_symmetry.space_group_name_H-M   'P 1'
#
loop_
_entity.id
_entity.type
_entity.pdbx_description
1 polymer ?
#
loop_
_entity_poly.entity_id
_entity_poly.type
_entity_poly.pdbx_seq_one_letter_code
_entity_poly.pdbx_strand_id
1 'polypeptide(L)'
;MYRRATVPARINIIGEHTDYEGGLSLPFTINSHLTLEVKKSENDFSGEPTVIKLWKAAGGGPADLQISSDIPIGKGMSSSAALCLAVILCAKELNNPLEICKEAQRIEHEVLKTPCGLLDQMAMMFAKKGKATLINFSDYSVEYLDLPNNWHFKLVDSEIHRSLSSTNYNKKSDYLKTHVIEENSRVKKALNASAEELGVLLNQSHESLKLLGVSLPEIDEKIKSLQSTKGVYGARMMGGGFGGMILTLVENPEILPDYPLVSSSGSAVLKEFF
;
A
#
# COMPACT_ATOMS: atom_id res chain seq x y z
N MET A 1 30.44 7.98 2.93
CA MET A 1 29.00 8.34 3.04
C MET A 1 28.16 7.09 2.96
N TYR A 2 27.39 6.85 4.01
CA TYR A 2 26.46 5.74 4.14
C TYR A 2 25.05 6.30 4.39
N ARG A 3 24.06 5.84 3.63
CA ARG A 3 22.65 6.25 3.74
C ARG A 3 21.79 5.03 4.04
N ARG A 4 20.79 5.18 4.90
CA ARG A 4 19.79 4.15 5.19
C ARG A 4 18.40 4.74 5.03
N ALA A 5 17.61 4.18 4.13
CA ALA A 5 16.18 4.44 4.06
C ALA A 5 15.41 3.28 4.68
N THR A 6 14.46 3.58 5.56
CA THR A 6 13.51 2.62 6.12
C THR A 6 12.11 3.06 5.71
N VAL A 7 11.42 2.21 4.94
CA VAL A 7 10.11 2.50 4.36
C VAL A 7 9.10 1.47 4.86
N PRO A 8 8.05 1.87 5.60
CA PRO A 8 7.06 0.95 6.15
C PRO A 8 6.16 0.40 5.05
N ALA A 9 5.56 -0.77 5.27
CA ALA A 9 4.44 -1.24 4.50
C ALA A 9 3.21 -0.37 4.78
N ARG A 10 2.25 -0.41 3.86
CA ARG A 10 0.96 0.28 3.99
C ARG A 10 -0.19 -0.70 3.89
N ILE A 11 -1.26 -0.36 4.59
CA ILE A 11 -2.58 -0.94 4.35
C ILE A 11 -3.52 0.16 3.89
N ASN A 12 -4.45 -0.20 3.02
CA ASN A 12 -5.50 0.71 2.58
C ASN A 12 -6.82 0.31 3.25
N ILE A 13 -7.37 1.17 4.12
CA ILE A 13 -8.63 0.86 4.80
C ILE A 13 -9.75 0.78 3.76
N ILE A 14 -9.86 1.81 2.92
CA ILE A 14 -10.91 1.96 1.90
C ILE A 14 -10.50 3.02 0.87
N GLY A 15 -11.02 2.94 -0.35
CA GLY A 15 -10.57 3.78 -1.46
C GLY A 15 -9.55 3.08 -2.34
N GLU A 16 -9.86 1.86 -2.79
CA GLU A 16 -9.01 1.13 -3.73
C GLU A 16 -9.37 1.47 -5.17
N HIS A 17 -8.37 1.43 -6.07
CA HIS A 17 -8.55 1.75 -7.50
C HIS A 17 -9.14 3.15 -7.79
N THR A 18 -9.02 4.09 -6.85
CA THR A 18 -9.47 5.49 -7.01
C THR A 18 -8.35 6.43 -7.42
N ASP A 19 -7.09 6.05 -7.17
CA ASP A 19 -5.89 6.89 -7.34
C ASP A 19 -5.58 7.25 -8.79
N TYR A 20 -5.87 6.35 -9.73
CA TYR A 20 -5.70 6.60 -11.17
C TYR A 20 -6.70 7.62 -11.74
N GLU A 21 -7.82 7.85 -11.05
CA GLU A 21 -8.94 8.69 -11.51
C GLU A 21 -9.14 9.92 -10.61
N GLY A 22 -8.15 10.27 -9.78
CA GLY A 22 -8.20 11.46 -8.93
C GLY A 22 -9.16 11.35 -7.74
N GLY A 23 -9.51 10.14 -7.31
CA GLY A 23 -10.44 9.91 -6.20
C GLY A 23 -9.80 10.05 -4.81
N LEU A 24 -10.41 9.41 -3.83
CA LEU A 24 -10.01 9.45 -2.42
C LEU A 24 -9.53 8.09 -1.94
N SER A 25 -8.63 8.10 -0.96
CA SER A 25 -8.22 6.89 -0.25
C SER A 25 -7.85 7.16 1.20
N LEU A 26 -8.00 6.15 2.07
CA LEU A 26 -7.73 6.25 3.50
C LEU A 26 -6.75 5.16 3.98
N PRO A 27 -5.46 5.22 3.59
CA PRO A 27 -4.45 4.29 4.06
C PRO A 27 -3.82 4.66 5.42
N PHE A 28 -3.10 3.71 6.01
CA PHE A 28 -2.11 3.94 7.05
C PHE A 28 -0.94 2.95 6.93
N THR A 29 0.19 3.24 7.57
CA THR A 29 1.39 2.39 7.53
C THR A 29 1.47 1.43 8.71
N ILE A 30 2.12 0.29 8.55
CA ILE A 30 2.31 -0.73 9.60
C ILE A 30 3.80 -0.96 9.88
N ASN A 31 4.11 -1.66 10.97
CA ASN A 31 5.50 -1.82 11.43
C ASN A 31 6.40 -2.66 10.50
N SER A 32 5.83 -3.56 9.69
CA SER A 32 6.60 -4.22 8.64
C SER A 32 7.19 -3.17 7.71
N HIS A 33 8.45 -3.30 7.32
CA HIS A 33 9.20 -2.32 6.57
C HIS A 33 10.27 -2.95 5.67
N LEU A 34 10.65 -2.20 4.65
CA LEU A 34 11.83 -2.43 3.84
C LEU A 34 12.93 -1.46 4.26
N THR A 35 14.14 -1.96 4.35
CA THR A 35 15.35 -1.16 4.56
C THR A 35 16.25 -1.29 3.34
N LEU A 36 16.67 -0.14 2.80
CA LEU A 36 17.75 -0.03 1.82
C LEU A 36 18.93 0.65 2.50
N GLU A 37 20.07 -0.02 2.48
CA GLU A 37 21.35 0.53 2.92
C GLU A 37 22.24 0.76 1.71
N VAL A 38 22.81 1.97 1.63
CA VAL A 38 23.63 2.41 0.52
C VAL A 38 24.98 2.87 1.05
N LYS A 39 26.04 2.20 0.60
CA LYS A 39 27.42 2.63 0.82
C LYS A 39 28.04 3.05 -0.51
N LYS A 40 28.44 4.32 -0.64
CA LYS A 40 29.09 4.80 -1.86
C LYS A 40 30.35 3.97 -2.16
N SER A 41 30.53 3.65 -3.43
CA SER A 41 31.69 2.96 -4.00
C SER A 41 32.36 3.88 -5.01
N GLU A 42 33.65 3.68 -5.29
CA GLU A 42 34.37 4.51 -6.26
C GLU A 42 34.12 4.07 -7.71
N ASN A 43 34.00 2.75 -7.97
CA ASN A 43 34.06 2.23 -9.34
C ASN A 43 32.90 1.30 -9.72
N ASP A 44 32.37 0.51 -8.77
CA ASP A 44 31.42 -0.56 -9.09
C ASP A 44 30.08 -0.47 -8.34
N PHE A 45 29.08 -1.09 -8.95
CA PHE A 45 27.78 -1.35 -8.33
C PHE A 45 27.76 -2.76 -7.75
N SER A 46 27.28 -2.91 -6.52
CA SER A 46 27.04 -4.21 -5.89
C SER A 46 25.67 -4.23 -5.24
N GLY A 47 25.02 -5.40 -5.23
CA GLY A 47 23.63 -5.57 -4.80
C GLY A 47 22.80 -6.38 -5.80
N GLU A 48 21.52 -6.55 -5.49
CA GLU A 48 20.62 -7.32 -6.35
C GLU A 48 20.41 -6.63 -7.72
N PRO A 49 20.30 -7.38 -8.84
CA PRO A 49 20.21 -6.80 -10.18
C PRO A 49 19.06 -5.80 -10.39
N THR A 50 17.89 -6.07 -9.81
CA THR A 50 16.72 -5.17 -9.90
C THR A 50 16.96 -3.87 -9.15
N VAL A 51 17.62 -3.93 -8.00
CA VAL A 51 17.94 -2.77 -7.16
C VAL A 51 18.96 -1.88 -7.84
N ILE A 52 20.00 -2.47 -8.44
CA ILE A 52 20.97 -1.74 -9.24
C ILE A 52 20.29 -1.02 -10.42
N LYS A 53 19.32 -1.66 -11.09
CA LYS A 53 18.57 -1.02 -12.19
C LYS A 53 17.75 0.18 -11.70
N LEU A 54 17.02 0.03 -10.60
CA LEU A 54 16.26 1.13 -9.98
C LEU A 54 17.17 2.26 -9.54
N TRP A 55 18.28 1.93 -8.88
CA TRP A 55 19.29 2.88 -8.43
C TRP A 55 19.88 3.70 -9.58
N LYS A 56 20.23 3.04 -10.70
CA LYS A 56 20.69 3.72 -11.92
C LYS A 56 19.60 4.61 -12.53
N ALA A 57 18.35 4.15 -12.58
CA ALA A 57 17.21 4.94 -13.08
C ALA A 57 16.89 6.17 -12.21
N ALA A 58 17.26 6.11 -10.92
CA ALA A 58 17.21 7.25 -10.01
C ALA A 58 18.38 8.24 -10.19
N GLY A 59 19.38 7.89 -11.01
CA GLY A 59 20.60 8.69 -11.22
C GLY A 59 21.71 8.41 -10.21
N GLY A 60 21.63 7.31 -9.46
CA GLY A 60 22.64 6.93 -8.48
C GLY A 60 23.97 6.49 -9.12
N GLY A 61 25.10 6.96 -8.58
CA GLY A 61 26.45 6.54 -8.94
C GLY A 61 26.86 5.20 -8.33
N PRO A 62 28.12 4.73 -8.53
CA PRO A 62 28.59 3.47 -7.98
C PRO A 62 28.36 3.34 -6.47
N ALA A 63 27.77 2.22 -6.04
CA ALA A 63 27.41 1.97 -4.66
C ALA A 63 27.22 0.47 -4.37
N ASP A 64 27.43 0.10 -3.11
CA ASP A 64 26.97 -1.15 -2.53
C ASP A 64 25.55 -0.95 -1.97
N LEU A 65 24.61 -1.77 -2.44
CA LEU A 65 23.17 -1.65 -2.24
C LEU A 65 22.66 -2.92 -1.55
N GLN A 66 22.39 -2.82 -0.24
CA GLN A 66 21.90 -3.94 0.55
C GLN A 66 20.43 -3.72 0.92
N ILE A 67 19.61 -4.74 0.70
CA ILE A 67 18.18 -4.73 1.05
C ILE A 67 17.90 -5.75 2.13
N SER A 68 17.04 -5.37 3.06
CA SER A 68 16.36 -6.27 3.98
C SER A 68 14.89 -5.87 4.06
N SER A 69 13.97 -6.82 4.04
CA SER A 69 12.53 -6.55 4.10
C SER A 69 11.81 -7.65 4.85
N ASP A 70 10.92 -7.26 5.76
CA ASP A 70 9.93 -8.16 6.38
C ASP A 70 8.52 -7.96 5.78
N ILE A 71 8.40 -7.15 4.71
CA ILE A 71 7.17 -6.99 3.94
C ILE A 71 6.98 -8.19 3.01
N PRO A 72 5.89 -8.97 3.16
CA PRO A 72 5.53 -10.02 2.22
C PRO A 72 5.48 -9.56 0.75
N ILE A 73 6.31 -10.22 -0.06
CA ILE A 73 6.40 -9.97 -1.50
C ILE A 73 5.16 -10.53 -2.21
N GLY A 74 4.60 -9.77 -3.15
CA GLY A 74 3.51 -10.24 -4.00
C GLY A 74 2.16 -10.39 -3.31
N LYS A 75 2.01 -9.87 -2.08
CA LYS A 75 0.77 -9.98 -1.28
C LYS A 75 -0.07 -8.70 -1.27
N GLY A 76 0.22 -7.72 -2.12
CA GLY A 76 -0.54 -6.46 -2.14
C GLY A 76 -0.18 -5.48 -1.01
N MET A 77 1.02 -5.61 -0.40
CA MET A 77 1.52 -4.74 0.66
C MET A 77 2.62 -3.75 0.20
N SER A 78 2.61 -3.35 -1.07
CA SER A 78 3.48 -2.29 -1.62
C SER A 78 4.98 -2.52 -1.53
N SER A 79 5.47 -3.77 -1.55
CA SER A 79 6.92 -4.03 -1.47
C SER A 79 7.71 -3.36 -2.62
N SER A 80 7.13 -3.26 -3.82
CA SER A 80 7.76 -2.59 -4.98
C SER A 80 7.83 -1.07 -4.80
N ALA A 81 6.72 -0.44 -4.40
CA ALA A 81 6.67 0.99 -4.15
C ALA A 81 7.56 1.39 -2.96
N ALA A 82 7.64 0.55 -1.91
CA ALA A 82 8.52 0.77 -0.76
C ALA A 82 9.99 0.77 -1.18
N LEU A 83 10.37 -0.18 -2.04
CA LEU A 83 11.70 -0.23 -2.64
C LEU A 83 11.99 1.02 -3.47
N CYS A 84 11.06 1.43 -4.34
CA CYS A 84 11.25 2.60 -5.18
C CYS A 84 11.41 3.88 -4.36
N LEU A 85 10.61 4.07 -3.31
CA LEU A 85 10.78 5.16 -2.34
C LEU A 85 12.15 5.11 -1.66
N ALA A 86 12.57 3.94 -1.18
CA ALA A 86 13.84 3.78 -0.49
C ALA A 86 15.03 4.16 -1.40
N VAL A 87 14.96 3.76 -2.68
CA VAL A 87 15.93 4.13 -3.71
C VAL A 87 15.94 5.64 -3.92
N ILE A 88 14.80 6.30 -4.13
CA ILE A 88 14.76 7.76 -4.36
C ILE A 88 15.27 8.53 -3.15
N LEU A 89 14.85 8.14 -1.94
CA LEU A 89 15.30 8.75 -0.68
C LEU A 89 16.83 8.68 -0.53
N CYS A 90 17.46 7.57 -0.92
CA CYS A 90 18.91 7.44 -0.83
C CYS A 90 19.66 8.11 -2.00
N ALA A 91 19.09 8.06 -3.21
CA ALA A 91 19.75 8.50 -4.44
C ALA A 91 19.69 10.01 -4.66
N LYS A 92 18.60 10.66 -4.22
CA LYS A 92 18.33 12.08 -4.51
C LYS A 92 18.19 12.91 -3.24
N GLU A 93 18.59 14.17 -3.32
CA GLU A 93 18.44 15.16 -2.26
C GLU A 93 17.18 16.00 -2.52
N LEU A 94 16.01 15.36 -2.38
CA LEU A 94 14.71 16.01 -2.54
C LEU A 94 14.10 16.32 -1.17
N ASN A 95 13.54 17.51 -1.02
CA ASN A 95 12.89 17.93 0.23
C ASN A 95 11.36 17.90 0.15
N ASN A 96 10.79 17.87 -1.07
CA ASN A 96 9.35 17.83 -1.26
C ASN A 96 8.84 16.37 -1.28
N PRO A 97 7.98 15.96 -0.32
CA PRO A 97 7.49 14.59 -0.26
C PRO A 97 6.73 14.14 -1.51
N LEU A 98 5.97 15.03 -2.16
CA LEU A 98 5.23 14.69 -3.37
C LEU A 98 6.16 14.46 -4.57
N GLU A 99 7.25 15.23 -4.67
CA GLU A 99 8.28 15.02 -5.71
C GLU A 99 8.98 13.67 -5.50
N ILE A 100 9.28 13.30 -4.26
CA ILE A 100 9.81 11.97 -3.93
C ILE A 100 8.86 10.87 -4.38
N CYS A 101 7.56 10.99 -4.08
CA CYS A 101 6.55 10.02 -4.52
C CYS A 101 6.48 9.89 -6.04
N LYS A 102 6.47 11.02 -6.76
CA LYS A 102 6.40 11.04 -8.23
C LYS A 102 7.66 10.44 -8.86
N GLU A 103 8.84 10.71 -8.32
CA GLU A 103 10.07 10.08 -8.80
C GLU A 103 10.12 8.58 -8.50
N ALA A 104 9.59 8.14 -7.36
CA ALA A 104 9.49 6.72 -7.03
C ALA A 104 8.53 5.99 -7.99
N GLN A 105 7.37 6.59 -8.27
CA GLN A 105 6.44 6.09 -9.28
C GLN A 105 7.08 6.03 -10.67
N ARG A 106 7.83 7.06 -11.07
CA ARG A 106 8.53 7.11 -12.36
C ARG A 106 9.47 5.92 -12.54
N ILE A 107 10.35 5.65 -11.56
CA ILE A 107 11.29 4.52 -11.68
C ILE A 107 10.57 3.16 -11.60
N GLU A 108 9.45 3.07 -10.89
CA GLU A 108 8.60 1.88 -10.86
C GLU A 108 8.02 1.58 -12.25
N HIS A 109 7.49 2.59 -12.94
CA HIS A 109 7.00 2.47 -14.32
C HIS A 109 8.13 2.16 -15.31
N GLU A 110 9.26 2.84 -15.19
CA GLU A 110 10.39 2.68 -16.12
C GLU A 110 11.08 1.33 -15.99
N VAL A 111 11.30 0.84 -14.77
CA VAL A 111 12.12 -0.35 -14.50
C VAL A 111 11.28 -1.59 -14.27
N LEU A 112 10.23 -1.49 -13.45
CA LEU A 112 9.38 -2.63 -13.10
C LEU A 112 8.20 -2.81 -14.06
N LYS A 113 7.97 -1.84 -14.96
CA LYS A 113 6.91 -1.87 -15.99
C LYS A 113 5.51 -2.12 -15.41
N THR A 114 5.30 -1.75 -14.16
CA THR A 114 4.05 -1.99 -13.44
C THR A 114 3.22 -0.71 -13.49
N PRO A 115 2.02 -0.72 -14.11
CA PRO A 115 1.11 0.42 -14.05
C PRO A 115 0.65 0.58 -12.60
N CYS A 116 0.98 1.71 -11.99
CA CYS A 116 0.58 2.04 -10.62
C CYS A 116 0.25 3.54 -10.47
N GLY A 117 -0.69 3.87 -9.60
CA GLY A 117 -0.97 5.26 -9.21
C GLY A 117 -0.02 5.70 -8.10
N LEU A 118 -0.45 6.67 -7.30
CA LEU A 118 0.37 7.27 -6.24
C LEU A 118 -0.04 6.83 -4.82
N LEU A 119 -1.05 5.96 -4.69
CA LEU A 119 -1.57 5.49 -3.40
C LEU A 119 -0.44 5.03 -2.48
N ASP A 120 0.35 4.07 -2.96
CA ASP A 120 1.34 3.38 -2.15
C ASP A 120 2.42 4.34 -1.68
N GLN A 121 3.00 5.10 -2.61
CA GLN A 121 4.10 6.02 -2.33
C GLN A 121 3.64 7.12 -1.38
N MET A 122 2.46 7.71 -1.62
CA MET A 122 1.92 8.75 -0.74
C MET A 122 1.53 8.22 0.64
N ALA A 123 0.94 7.02 0.71
CA ALA A 123 0.59 6.38 1.98
C ALA A 123 1.83 6.23 2.89
N MET A 124 2.96 5.80 2.34
CA MET A 124 4.20 5.57 3.10
C MET A 124 4.94 6.88 3.43
N MET A 125 4.94 7.86 2.51
CA MET A 125 5.66 9.12 2.71
C MET A 125 4.93 10.09 3.65
N PHE A 126 3.60 10.16 3.57
CA PHE A 126 2.81 11.11 4.36
C PHE A 126 2.28 10.52 5.66
N ALA A 127 2.57 9.27 6.01
CA ALA A 127 2.02 8.65 7.22
C ALA A 127 2.40 9.36 8.52
N LYS A 128 1.49 9.27 9.50
CA LYS A 128 1.75 9.68 10.88
C LYS A 128 1.34 8.56 11.82
N LYS A 129 2.19 8.27 12.81
CA LYS A 129 1.93 7.24 13.82
C LYS A 129 0.61 7.53 14.56
N GLY A 130 -0.25 6.51 14.64
CA GLY A 130 -1.57 6.58 15.27
C GLY A 130 -2.65 7.21 14.39
N LYS A 131 -2.35 7.53 13.12
CA LYS A 131 -3.29 8.21 12.21
C LYS A 131 -3.44 7.45 10.90
N ALA A 132 -4.62 7.56 10.30
CA ALA A 132 -4.85 7.29 8.88
C ALA A 132 -4.69 8.59 8.08
N THR A 133 -4.26 8.46 6.83
CA THR A 133 -4.03 9.57 5.92
C THR A 133 -5.13 9.56 4.88
N LEU A 134 -6.02 10.55 4.89
CA LEU A 134 -6.94 10.79 3.78
C LEU A 134 -6.15 11.44 2.65
N ILE A 135 -6.08 10.79 1.50
CA ILE A 135 -5.38 11.28 0.31
C ILE A 135 -6.42 11.64 -0.75
N ASN A 136 -6.32 12.85 -1.29
CA ASN A 136 -7.09 13.28 -2.45
C ASN A 136 -6.19 13.32 -3.69
N PHE A 137 -6.39 12.42 -4.64
CA PHE A 137 -5.52 12.31 -5.82
C PHE A 137 -5.83 13.36 -6.90
N SER A 138 -6.92 14.13 -6.77
CA SER A 138 -7.21 15.22 -7.72
C SER A 138 -6.29 16.43 -7.57
N ASP A 139 -5.83 16.71 -6.34
CA ASP A 139 -4.96 17.84 -5.99
C ASP A 139 -3.75 17.47 -5.12
N TYR A 140 -3.62 16.19 -4.76
CA TYR A 140 -2.60 15.63 -3.88
C TYR A 140 -2.61 16.15 -2.45
N SER A 141 -3.73 16.71 -1.99
CA SER A 141 -3.90 17.12 -0.59
C SER A 141 -3.99 15.91 0.34
N VAL A 142 -3.50 16.12 1.57
CA VAL A 142 -3.53 15.10 2.62
C VAL A 142 -4.16 15.66 3.89
N GLU A 143 -5.07 14.90 4.47
CA GLU A 143 -5.67 15.16 5.78
C GLU A 143 -5.44 13.95 6.68
N TYR A 144 -5.54 14.14 8.01
CA TYR A 144 -5.23 13.10 8.97
C TYR A 144 -6.41 12.80 9.88
N LEU A 145 -6.71 11.52 10.03
CA LEU A 145 -7.71 11.00 10.96
C LEU A 145 -7.00 10.25 12.08
N ASP A 146 -7.31 10.55 13.35
CA ASP A 146 -6.88 9.70 14.46
C ASP A 146 -7.53 8.32 14.34
N LEU A 147 -6.72 7.26 14.34
CA LEU A 147 -7.24 5.91 14.26
C LEU A 147 -7.98 5.59 15.56
N PRO A 148 -9.30 5.27 15.49
CA PRO A 148 -10.04 4.91 16.69
C PRO A 148 -9.45 3.66 17.36
N ASN A 149 -9.35 3.67 18.69
CA ASN A 149 -8.78 2.56 19.45
C ASN A 149 -9.57 1.25 19.30
N ASN A 150 -10.84 1.32 18.88
CA ASN A 150 -11.70 0.17 18.64
C ASN A 150 -11.67 -0.34 17.19
N TRP A 151 -10.84 0.24 16.31
CA TRP A 151 -10.62 -0.28 14.97
C TRP A 151 -9.49 -1.32 14.99
N HIS A 152 -9.87 -2.59 15.18
CA HIS A 152 -8.93 -3.70 15.20
C HIS A 152 -8.85 -4.37 13.83
N PHE A 153 -7.74 -4.17 13.12
CA PHE A 153 -7.54 -4.78 11.80
C PHE A 153 -6.66 -6.02 11.87
N LYS A 154 -7.12 -7.09 11.23
CA LYS A 154 -6.39 -8.33 10.97
C LYS A 154 -6.05 -8.41 9.49
N LEU A 155 -4.86 -8.92 9.18
CA LEU A 155 -4.46 -9.20 7.81
C LEU A 155 -4.48 -10.70 7.55
N VAL A 156 -5.36 -11.14 6.64
CA VAL A 156 -5.50 -12.54 6.24
C VAL A 156 -4.88 -12.72 4.86
N ASP A 157 -3.96 -13.66 4.71
CA ASP A 157 -3.43 -13.99 3.39
C ASP A 157 -4.46 -14.82 2.62
N SER A 158 -4.78 -14.44 1.38
CA SER A 158 -5.66 -15.26 0.54
C SER A 158 -5.02 -16.60 0.14
N GLU A 159 -3.69 -16.72 0.21
CA GLU A 159 -2.86 -17.84 -0.32
C GLU A 159 -2.91 -17.95 -1.85
N ILE A 160 -3.53 -16.97 -2.51
CA ILE A 160 -3.61 -16.87 -3.95
C ILE A 160 -2.59 -15.82 -4.38
N HIS A 161 -1.51 -16.29 -5.01
CA HIS A 161 -0.42 -15.44 -5.48
C HIS A 161 -0.28 -15.60 -6.99
N ARG A 162 -0.92 -14.70 -7.75
CA ARG A 162 -0.71 -14.58 -9.20
C ARG A 162 0.15 -13.36 -9.48
N SER A 163 1.04 -13.47 -10.46
CA SER A 163 1.84 -12.32 -10.88
C SER A 163 0.95 -11.28 -11.55
N LEU A 164 0.92 -10.05 -11.02
CA LEU A 164 0.20 -8.91 -11.59
C LEU A 164 0.53 -8.68 -13.08
N SER A 165 1.72 -9.09 -13.53
CA SER A 165 2.15 -9.03 -14.94
C SER A 165 1.41 -10.00 -15.88
N SER A 166 0.67 -10.97 -15.35
CA SER A 166 -0.06 -11.99 -16.14
C SER A 166 -1.56 -11.69 -16.30
N THR A 167 -2.09 -10.76 -15.52
CA THR A 167 -3.50 -10.38 -15.54
C THR A 167 -3.66 -9.04 -16.24
N ASN A 168 -4.43 -9.03 -17.34
CA ASN A 168 -4.74 -7.84 -18.12
C ASN A 168 -5.49 -6.80 -17.27
N TYR A 169 -4.75 -5.95 -16.56
CA TYR A 169 -5.23 -4.67 -16.01
C TYR A 169 -5.86 -3.77 -17.10
N ASN A 170 -5.60 -4.09 -18.37
CA ASN A 170 -6.02 -3.35 -19.56
C ASN A 170 -7.49 -3.53 -19.98
N LYS A 171 -8.32 -4.29 -19.26
CA LYS A 171 -9.77 -4.13 -19.43
C LYS A 171 -10.22 -2.93 -18.62
N LYS A 172 -10.30 -1.76 -19.27
CA LYS A 172 -11.11 -0.64 -18.75
C LYS A 172 -12.52 -1.18 -18.52
N SER A 173 -12.85 -1.41 -17.26
CA SER A 173 -14.20 -1.77 -16.88
C SER A 173 -15.08 -0.56 -17.14
N ASP A 174 -16.19 -0.74 -17.84
CA ASP A 174 -17.21 0.32 -18.00
C ASP A 174 -17.73 0.79 -16.62
N TYR A 175 -17.57 -0.05 -15.59
CA TYR A 175 -17.94 0.24 -14.21
C TYR A 175 -16.91 1.11 -13.46
N LEU A 176 -15.69 1.32 -13.98
CA LEU A 176 -14.63 2.05 -13.25
C LEU A 176 -15.08 3.44 -12.76
N LYS A 177 -15.77 4.21 -13.60
CA LYS A 177 -16.27 5.54 -13.21
C LYS A 177 -17.29 5.46 -12.07
N THR A 178 -18.21 4.50 -12.16
CA THR A 178 -19.22 4.27 -11.11
C THR A 178 -18.55 3.83 -9.81
N HIS A 179 -17.59 2.89 -9.90
CA HIS A 179 -16.78 2.45 -8.77
C HIS A 179 -16.13 3.63 -8.06
N VAL A 180 -15.43 4.52 -8.79
CA VAL A 180 -14.73 5.67 -8.19
C VAL A 180 -15.70 6.62 -7.48
N ILE A 181 -16.85 6.92 -8.08
CA ILE A 181 -17.87 7.80 -7.47
C ILE A 181 -18.39 7.20 -6.15
N GLU A 182 -18.74 5.91 -6.18
CA GLU A 182 -19.27 5.22 -5.00
C GLU A 182 -18.20 5.00 -3.93
N GLU A 183 -16.98 4.64 -4.32
CA GLU A 183 -15.86 4.42 -3.41
C GLU A 183 -15.44 5.72 -2.73
N ASN A 184 -15.42 6.86 -3.45
CA ASN A 184 -15.21 8.17 -2.83
C ASN A 184 -16.29 8.50 -1.79
N SER A 185 -17.54 8.12 -2.04
CA SER A 185 -18.62 8.27 -1.06
C SER A 185 -18.38 7.39 0.17
N ARG A 186 -17.92 6.15 -0.03
CA ARG A 186 -17.57 5.24 1.07
C ARG A 186 -16.39 5.75 1.90
N VAL A 187 -15.34 6.28 1.28
CA VAL A 187 -14.21 6.92 1.99
C VAL A 187 -14.69 8.07 2.85
N LYS A 188 -15.53 8.97 2.32
CA LYS A 188 -16.07 10.10 3.08
C LYS A 188 -16.93 9.66 4.27
N LYS A 189 -17.72 8.60 4.10
CA LYS A 189 -18.51 8.02 5.19
C LYS A 189 -17.63 7.39 6.28
N ALA A 190 -16.53 6.74 5.87
CA ALA A 190 -15.60 6.10 6.80
C ALA A 190 -14.94 7.08 7.79
N LEU A 191 -14.78 8.36 7.42
CA LEU A 191 -14.13 9.37 8.27
C LEU A 191 -14.82 9.58 9.62
N ASN A 192 -16.12 9.30 9.73
CA ASN A 192 -16.90 9.47 10.96
C ASN A 192 -17.62 8.18 11.38
N ALA A 193 -17.22 7.04 10.83
CA ALA A 193 -17.90 5.77 11.05
C ALA A 193 -17.53 5.15 12.41
N SER A 194 -18.51 4.53 13.07
CA SER A 194 -18.26 3.49 14.08
C SER A 194 -17.55 2.27 13.45
N ALA A 195 -17.05 1.36 14.28
CA ALA A 195 -16.39 0.13 13.79
C ALA A 195 -17.37 -0.75 12.99
N GLU A 196 -18.62 -0.84 13.44
CA GLU A 196 -19.70 -1.56 12.77
C GLU A 196 -20.04 -0.94 11.41
N GLU A 197 -20.21 0.38 11.35
CA GLU A 197 -20.47 1.09 10.10
C GLU A 197 -19.31 0.96 9.12
N LEU A 198 -18.06 1.06 9.61
CA LEU A 198 -16.89 0.83 8.78
C LEU A 198 -16.89 -0.60 8.22
N GLY A 199 -17.21 -1.60 9.03
CA GLY A 199 -17.33 -2.99 8.59
C GLY A 199 -18.31 -3.16 7.42
N VAL A 200 -19.48 -2.50 7.50
CA VAL A 200 -20.44 -2.46 6.39
C VAL A 200 -19.85 -1.80 5.13
N LEU A 201 -19.13 -0.68 5.29
CA LEU A 201 -18.48 0.01 4.17
C LEU A 201 -17.37 -0.84 3.53
N LEU A 202 -16.60 -1.60 4.32
CA LEU A 202 -15.59 -2.53 3.81
C LEU A 202 -16.24 -3.62 2.94
N ASN A 203 -17.34 -4.20 3.40
CA ASN A 203 -18.08 -5.22 2.63
C ASN A 203 -18.62 -4.65 1.31
N GLN A 204 -19.19 -3.43 1.34
CA GLN A 204 -19.66 -2.74 0.14
C GLN A 204 -18.53 -2.41 -0.85
N SER A 205 -17.37 -2.00 -0.32
CA SER A 205 -16.17 -1.75 -1.12
C SER A 205 -15.70 -3.05 -1.81
N HIS A 206 -15.72 -4.19 -1.12
CA HIS A 206 -15.40 -5.48 -1.73
C HIS A 206 -16.38 -5.88 -2.85
N GLU A 207 -17.69 -5.74 -2.64
CA GLU A 207 -18.68 -6.01 -3.70
C GLU A 207 -18.48 -5.12 -4.93
N SER A 208 -18.10 -3.85 -4.71
CA SER A 208 -17.77 -2.95 -5.82
C SER A 208 -16.51 -3.39 -6.58
N LEU A 209 -15.51 -3.97 -5.90
CA LEU A 209 -14.33 -4.55 -6.56
C LEU A 209 -14.61 -5.83 -7.34
N LYS A 210 -15.58 -6.64 -6.90
CA LYS A 210 -16.08 -7.78 -7.68
C LYS A 210 -16.69 -7.32 -8.99
N LEU A 211 -17.52 -6.28 -8.95
CA LEU A 211 -18.10 -5.66 -10.15
C LEU A 211 -17.05 -5.01 -11.06
N LEU A 212 -15.98 -4.47 -10.47
CA LEU A 212 -14.84 -3.93 -11.22
C LEU A 212 -14.07 -5.04 -11.97
N GLY A 213 -14.21 -6.30 -11.56
CA GLY A 213 -13.56 -7.45 -12.18
C GLY A 213 -12.11 -7.68 -11.73
N VAL A 214 -11.74 -7.18 -10.55
CA VAL A 214 -10.39 -7.32 -9.98
C VAL A 214 -10.29 -8.40 -8.90
N SER A 215 -11.41 -9.00 -8.50
CA SER A 215 -11.45 -10.14 -7.58
C SER A 215 -11.51 -11.49 -8.31
N LEU A 216 -11.36 -12.58 -7.56
CA LEU A 216 -11.48 -13.95 -8.03
C LEU A 216 -12.51 -14.70 -7.17
N PRO A 217 -13.26 -15.67 -7.74
CA PRO A 217 -14.26 -16.43 -6.98
C PRO A 217 -13.71 -17.05 -5.69
N GLU A 218 -12.48 -17.57 -5.72
CA GLU A 218 -11.83 -18.20 -4.57
C GLU A 218 -11.52 -17.19 -3.45
N ILE A 219 -11.21 -15.94 -3.82
CA ILE A 219 -11.01 -14.83 -2.87
C ILE A 219 -12.35 -14.40 -2.28
N ASP A 220 -13.38 -14.30 -3.13
CA ASP A 220 -14.74 -13.91 -2.72
C ASP A 220 -15.32 -14.90 -1.71
N GLU A 221 -15.12 -16.20 -1.92
CA GLU A 221 -15.54 -17.25 -0.99
C GLU A 221 -14.82 -17.13 0.37
N LYS A 222 -13.51 -16.90 0.37
CA LYS A 222 -12.72 -16.70 1.59
C LYS A 222 -13.18 -15.45 2.35
N ILE A 223 -13.42 -14.34 1.64
CA ILE A 223 -13.93 -13.11 2.24
C ILE A 223 -15.35 -13.33 2.82
N LYS A 224 -16.23 -14.01 2.11
CA LYS A 224 -17.57 -14.33 2.60
C LYS A 224 -17.53 -15.20 3.86
N SER A 225 -16.60 -16.15 3.94
CA SER A 225 -16.37 -16.96 5.14
C SER A 225 -15.92 -16.09 6.32
N LEU A 226 -14.96 -15.18 6.10
CA LEU A 226 -14.51 -14.21 7.12
C LEU A 226 -15.67 -13.31 7.59
N GLN A 227 -16.43 -12.73 6.67
CA GLN A 227 -17.59 -11.88 6.98
C GLN A 227 -18.69 -12.60 7.77
N SER A 228 -18.79 -13.93 7.63
CA SER A 228 -19.76 -14.75 8.36
C SER A 228 -19.27 -15.17 9.75
N THR A 229 -18.02 -14.84 10.11
CA THR A 229 -17.43 -15.20 11.40
C THR A 229 -17.92 -14.26 12.49
N LYS A 230 -18.38 -14.81 13.62
CA LYS A 230 -18.82 -14.01 14.77
C LYS A 230 -17.70 -13.08 15.26
N GLY A 231 -18.02 -11.80 15.43
CA GLY A 231 -17.07 -10.77 15.86
C GLY A 231 -16.27 -10.13 14.70
N VAL A 232 -16.50 -10.54 13.45
CA VAL A 232 -16.00 -9.82 12.27
C VAL A 232 -17.04 -8.78 11.85
N TYR A 233 -16.65 -7.50 11.81
CA TYR A 233 -17.53 -6.42 11.34
C TYR A 233 -17.53 -6.32 9.80
N GLY A 234 -16.39 -6.59 9.18
CA GLY A 234 -16.29 -6.61 7.72
C GLY A 234 -14.93 -7.06 7.23
N ALA A 235 -14.88 -7.52 5.98
CA ALA A 235 -13.65 -7.94 5.33
C ALA A 235 -13.67 -7.57 3.85
N ARG A 236 -12.51 -7.14 3.33
CA ARG A 236 -12.30 -6.87 1.90
C ARG A 236 -10.89 -7.25 1.49
N MET A 237 -10.70 -7.55 0.21
CA MET A 237 -9.36 -7.69 -0.39
C MET A 237 -8.53 -6.40 -0.23
N MET A 238 -7.25 -6.39 -0.58
CA MET A 238 -6.41 -5.18 -0.56
C MET A 238 -5.38 -5.22 -1.68
N GLY A 239 -5.01 -4.05 -2.20
CA GLY A 239 -4.08 -3.88 -3.31
C GLY A 239 -4.75 -4.11 -4.67
N GLY A 240 -3.91 -4.39 -5.67
CA GLY A 240 -4.31 -4.44 -7.08
C GLY A 240 -5.23 -5.59 -7.52
N GLY A 241 -5.61 -6.45 -6.58
CA GLY A 241 -6.49 -7.59 -6.81
C GLY A 241 -5.82 -8.85 -7.34
N PHE A 242 -6.66 -9.83 -7.70
CA PHE A 242 -6.27 -11.17 -8.14
C PHE A 242 -5.44 -12.01 -7.13
N GLY A 243 -5.50 -11.64 -5.85
CA GLY A 243 -4.81 -12.34 -4.77
C GLY A 243 -4.41 -11.41 -3.64
N GLY A 244 -3.47 -11.86 -2.83
CA GLY A 244 -2.83 -11.05 -1.79
C GLY A 244 -3.59 -11.02 -0.46
N MET A 245 -3.48 -9.90 0.27
CA MET A 245 -4.04 -9.76 1.61
C MET A 245 -5.52 -9.38 1.58
N ILE A 246 -6.24 -9.84 2.59
CA ILE A 246 -7.59 -9.44 2.96
C ILE A 246 -7.49 -8.65 4.26
N LEU A 247 -8.00 -7.42 4.24
CA LEU A 247 -8.17 -6.60 5.43
C LEU A 247 -9.47 -7.00 6.12
N THR A 248 -9.40 -7.37 7.40
CA THR A 248 -10.56 -7.79 8.20
C THR A 248 -10.66 -6.95 9.46
N LEU A 249 -11.79 -6.29 9.66
CA LEU A 249 -12.08 -5.49 10.85
C LEU A 249 -12.83 -6.36 11.86
N VAL A 250 -12.32 -6.42 13.09
CA VAL A 250 -12.84 -7.29 14.15
C VAL A 250 -13.24 -6.50 15.40
N GLU A 251 -14.17 -7.04 16.17
CA GLU A 251 -14.68 -6.48 17.42
C GLU A 251 -13.57 -6.30 18.46
N ASN A 252 -12.71 -7.30 18.61
CA ASN A 252 -11.57 -7.27 19.52
C ASN A 252 -10.41 -8.13 19.00
N PRO A 253 -9.17 -7.93 19.50
CA PRO A 253 -7.97 -8.63 19.02
C PRO A 253 -7.99 -10.16 19.10
N GLU A 254 -8.81 -10.76 19.96
CA GLU A 254 -8.89 -12.21 20.16
C GLU A 254 -9.66 -12.92 19.03
N ILE A 255 -10.45 -12.16 18.26
CA ILE A 255 -11.13 -12.68 17.07
C ILE A 255 -10.10 -12.97 15.98
N LEU A 256 -10.17 -14.18 15.42
CA LEU A 256 -9.20 -14.70 14.46
C LEU A 256 -7.76 -14.65 15.03
N PRO A 257 -7.45 -15.48 16.04
CA PRO A 257 -6.18 -15.40 16.77
C PRO A 257 -4.97 -15.78 15.90
N ASP A 258 -5.17 -16.60 14.86
CA ASP A 258 -4.09 -17.05 13.96
C ASP A 258 -3.63 -15.97 12.98
N TYR A 259 -4.34 -14.84 12.87
CA TYR A 259 -4.00 -13.75 11.97
C TYR A 259 -3.41 -12.54 12.73
N PRO A 260 -2.37 -11.89 12.17
CA PRO A 260 -1.70 -10.77 12.81
C PRO A 260 -2.63 -9.56 12.94
N LEU A 261 -2.67 -9.00 14.16
CA LEU A 261 -3.24 -7.68 14.40
C LEU A 261 -2.24 -6.62 13.91
N VAL A 262 -2.71 -5.65 13.14
CA VAL A 262 -1.85 -4.55 12.67
C VAL A 262 -2.08 -3.28 13.46
N SER A 263 -1.04 -2.45 13.52
CA SER A 263 -1.05 -1.17 14.21
C SER A 263 -0.33 -0.12 13.38
N SER A 264 -0.79 1.12 13.51
CA SER A 264 -0.23 2.24 12.77
C SER A 264 1.23 2.53 13.17
N SER A 265 2.04 2.81 12.16
CA SER A 265 3.46 3.15 12.27
C SER A 265 3.73 4.57 11.73
N GLY A 266 5.01 4.95 11.67
CA GLY A 266 5.43 6.26 11.15
C GLY A 266 5.51 6.32 9.62
N SER A 267 6.04 7.42 9.11
CA SER A 267 6.42 7.59 7.70
C SER A 267 7.72 6.86 7.36
N ALA A 268 8.04 6.82 6.08
CA ALA A 268 9.41 6.55 5.64
C ALA A 268 10.42 7.51 6.30
N VAL A 269 11.62 7.00 6.56
CA VAL A 269 12.71 7.74 7.22
C VAL A 269 14.02 7.53 6.46
N LEU A 270 14.75 8.61 6.22
CA LEU A 270 16.13 8.59 5.73
C LEU A 270 17.08 8.93 6.89
N LYS A 271 18.17 8.18 7.03
CA LYS A 271 19.28 8.47 7.94
C LYS A 271 20.59 8.53 7.15
N GLU A 272 21.39 9.55 7.43
CA GLU A 272 22.71 9.74 6.84
C GLU A 272 23.79 9.57 7.91
N PHE A 273 24.86 8.89 7.52
CA PHE A 273 26.02 8.63 8.37
C PHE A 273 27.26 9.13 7.63
N PHE A 274 27.98 10.04 8.30
CA PHE A 274 29.17 10.72 7.79
C PHE A 274 30.43 9.95 8.15
#